data_AF-A0AAN2FD62-F1
#
_entry.id   AF-A0AAN2FD62-F1
#
_cell.length_a   1.000
_cell.length_b   1.000
_cell.length_c   1.000
_cell.angle_alpha   90.00
_cell.angle_beta   90.00
_cell.angle_gamma   90.00
#
_symmetry.space_group_name_H-M   'P 1'
#
loop_
_entity.id
_entity.type
_entity.pdbx_description
1 polymer ?
#
loop_
_entity_poly.entity_id
_entity_poly.type
_entity_poly.pdbx_seq_one_letter_code
_entity_poly.pdbx_strand_id
1 'polypeptide(L)'
;MQVSDERLRQILLERNRLQNPPQSTEKATGVGIARFIVSCNDVSKVLGLAKNVMIIINNYSSQNWPSLEEWSGLLPSQFVDGFLPDQTEEEKEKWNESWRRLSYGQKLIEASTDNEWTLASWLSWLEPDGREWFWWNAVLFDAPLSNSHFIIEVTTLDFSFMSGALKWLFKACGALDVISEDDL
;
A
#
# COMPACT_ATOMS: atom_id res chain seq x y z
N MET A 1 -0.49 -18.82 10.51
CA MET A 1 0.77 -18.78 9.73
C MET A 1 1.72 -17.86 10.50
N GLN A 2 3.02 -18.16 10.56
CA GLN A 2 3.95 -17.47 11.47
C GLN A 2 4.68 -16.37 10.71
N VAL A 3 4.47 -15.12 11.12
CA VAL A 3 5.19 -13.96 10.58
C VAL A 3 6.67 -14.18 10.78
N SER A 4 7.47 -14.05 9.71
CA SER A 4 8.92 -14.14 9.84
C SER A 4 9.43 -13.04 10.75
N ASP A 5 10.46 -13.32 11.55
CA ASP A 5 11.02 -12.36 12.51
C ASP A 5 11.43 -11.03 11.85
N GLU A 6 11.92 -11.08 10.60
CA GLU A 6 12.27 -9.88 9.85
C GLU A 6 11.06 -9.06 9.41
N ARG A 7 9.96 -9.69 8.97
CA ARG A 7 8.72 -8.95 8.63
C ARG A 7 8.14 -8.27 9.86
N LEU A 8 8.05 -9.00 10.98
CA LEU A 8 7.58 -8.43 12.23
C LEU A 8 8.45 -7.24 12.67
N ARG A 9 9.78 -7.39 12.57
CA ARG A 9 10.72 -6.30 12.84
C ARG A 9 10.45 -5.08 11.95
N GLN A 10 10.27 -5.26 10.64
CA GLN A 10 9.98 -4.15 9.72
C GLN A 10 8.64 -3.47 10.03
N ILE A 11 7.60 -4.22 10.41
CA ILE A 11 6.30 -3.67 10.85
C ILE A 11 6.48 -2.80 12.10
N LEU A 12 7.27 -3.25 13.08
CA LEU A 12 7.54 -2.47 14.29
C LEU A 12 8.35 -1.19 13.99
N LEU A 13 9.33 -1.26 13.08
CA LEU A 13 10.08 -0.09 12.62
C LEU A 13 9.20 0.87 11.82
N GLU A 14 8.31 0.37 10.97
CA GLU A 14 7.31 1.17 10.26
C GLU A 14 6.42 1.95 11.22
N ARG A 15 5.95 1.30 12.31
CA ARG A 15 5.12 1.94 13.33
C ARG A 15 5.77 3.19 13.90
N ASN A 16 7.07 3.10 14.20
CA ASN A 16 7.82 4.23 14.71
C ASN A 16 7.97 5.32 13.64
N ARG A 17 8.28 4.94 12.39
CA ARG A 17 8.48 5.86 11.27
C ARG A 17 7.24 6.63 10.83
N LEU A 18 6.06 6.01 10.95
CA LEU A 18 4.77 6.67 10.69
C LEU A 18 4.52 7.86 11.64
N GLN A 19 5.07 7.78 12.86
CA GLN A 19 4.98 8.85 13.87
C GLN A 19 6.17 9.81 13.81
N ASN A 20 7.37 9.28 13.58
CA ASN A 20 8.63 10.00 13.61
C ASN A 20 9.39 9.74 12.31
N PRO A 21 9.44 10.71 11.37
CA PRO A 21 10.23 10.55 10.15
C PRO A 21 11.69 10.17 10.47
N PRO A 22 12.31 9.29 9.67
CA PRO A 22 13.70 8.88 9.90
C PRO A 22 14.65 10.07 9.75
N GLN A 23 15.73 10.09 10.54
CA GLN A 23 16.78 11.09 10.40
C GLN A 23 17.58 10.86 9.11
N SER A 24 18.18 11.92 8.56
CA SER A 24 19.00 11.84 7.33
C SER A 24 20.22 10.90 7.44
N THR A 25 20.65 10.59 8.67
CA THR A 25 21.75 9.66 8.96
C THR A 25 21.31 8.20 9.07
N GLU A 26 20.01 7.94 9.20
CA GLU A 26 19.48 6.58 9.31
C GLU A 26 19.51 5.90 7.94
N LYS A 27 20.01 4.66 7.92
CA LYS A 27 20.02 3.84 6.72
C LYS A 27 18.79 2.94 6.73
N ALA A 28 18.14 2.83 5.57
CA ALA A 28 17.08 1.84 5.40
C ALA A 28 17.62 0.42 5.62
N THR A 29 16.81 -0.37 6.31
CA THR A 29 16.94 -1.83 6.36
C THR A 29 16.33 -2.43 5.09
N GLY A 30 16.51 -3.73 4.85
CA GLY A 30 16.04 -4.39 3.62
C GLY A 30 17.01 -4.28 2.44
N VAL A 31 16.50 -4.44 1.21
CA VAL A 31 17.34 -4.39 -0.01
C VAL A 31 17.57 -2.96 -0.53
N GLY A 32 16.75 -1.99 -0.12
CA GLY A 32 16.87 -0.61 -0.57
C GLY A 32 15.67 0.26 -0.19
N ILE A 33 15.66 1.48 -0.73
CA ILE A 33 14.53 2.41 -0.68
C ILE A 33 13.95 2.51 -2.09
N ALA A 34 12.68 2.17 -2.25
CA ALA A 34 11.92 2.48 -3.46
C ALA A 34 11.20 3.82 -3.28
N ARG A 35 11.18 4.64 -4.33
CA ARG A 35 10.58 5.98 -4.32
C ARG A 35 9.44 6.09 -5.31
N PHE A 36 8.40 6.78 -4.85
CA PHE A 36 7.20 7.05 -5.60
C PHE A 36 6.89 8.54 -5.54
N ILE A 37 6.62 9.15 -6.69
CA ILE A 37 6.12 10.51 -6.76
C ILE A 37 4.60 10.43 -6.80
N VAL A 38 3.95 11.05 -5.81
CA VAL A 38 2.49 11.16 -5.74
C VAL A 38 2.10 12.57 -6.18
N SER A 39 1.18 12.67 -7.13
CA SER A 39 0.55 13.92 -7.55
C SER A 39 -0.90 13.99 -7.06
N CYS A 40 -1.33 15.14 -6.55
CA CYS A 40 -2.66 15.35 -6.00
C CYS A 40 -3.03 16.84 -5.97
N ASN A 41 -4.26 17.15 -5.58
CA ASN A 41 -4.74 18.53 -5.42
C ASN A 41 -4.52 19.10 -4.01
N ASP A 42 -4.32 18.22 -3.02
CA ASP A 42 -4.14 18.58 -1.61
C ASP A 42 -3.26 17.53 -0.93
N VAL A 43 -1.97 17.86 -0.79
CA VAL A 43 -0.97 16.97 -0.19
C VAL A 43 -1.32 16.65 1.26
N SER A 44 -1.79 17.64 2.03
CA SER A 44 -2.11 17.44 3.45
C SER A 44 -3.25 16.43 3.62
N LYS A 45 -4.27 16.50 2.77
CA LYS A 45 -5.41 15.58 2.80
C LYS A 45 -5.01 14.17 2.38
N VAL A 46 -4.38 14.02 1.22
CA VAL A 46 -4.03 12.70 0.67
C VAL A 46 -3.00 12.00 1.55
N LEU A 47 -1.92 12.69 1.93
CA LEU A 47 -0.88 12.12 2.78
C LEU A 47 -1.42 11.83 4.19
N GLY A 48 -2.24 12.72 4.75
CA GLY A 48 -2.86 12.53 6.05
C GLY A 48 -3.75 11.29 6.11
N LEU A 49 -4.59 11.10 5.10
CA LEU A 49 -5.48 9.94 4.99
C LEU A 49 -4.67 8.63 4.82
N ALA A 50 -3.68 8.63 3.93
CA ALA A 50 -2.81 7.47 3.71
C ALA A 50 -2.04 7.07 4.98
N LYS A 51 -1.49 8.05 5.71
CA LYS A 51 -0.84 7.80 7.00
C LYS A 51 -1.81 7.22 8.03
N ASN A 52 -3.03 7.75 8.11
CA ASN A 52 -4.04 7.24 9.03
C ASN A 52 -4.37 5.77 8.75
N VAL A 53 -4.62 5.43 7.48
CA VAL A 53 -4.84 4.04 7.03
C VAL A 53 -3.68 3.14 7.45
N MET A 54 -2.44 3.56 7.17
CA MET A 54 -1.24 2.78 7.48
C MET A 54 -1.02 2.60 8.99
N ILE A 55 -1.33 3.61 9.81
CA ILE A 55 -1.29 3.50 11.28
C ILE A 55 -2.30 2.46 11.76
N ILE A 56 -3.53 2.51 11.26
CA ILE A 56 -4.59 1.55 11.63
C ILE A 56 -4.13 0.13 11.27
N ILE A 57 -3.69 -0.10 10.03
CA ILE A 57 -3.21 -1.41 9.56
C ILE A 57 -2.07 -1.91 10.44
N ASN A 58 -1.05 -1.07 10.64
CA ASN A 58 0.12 -1.45 11.40
C ASN A 58 -0.20 -1.83 12.85
N ASN A 59 -1.18 -1.18 13.48
CA ASN A 59 -1.63 -1.52 14.84
C ASN A 59 -2.22 -2.93 14.93
N TYR A 60 -2.97 -3.35 13.90
CA TYR A 60 -3.54 -4.70 13.81
C TYR A 60 -2.55 -5.75 13.29
N SER A 61 -1.47 -5.33 12.62
CA SER A 61 -0.44 -6.26 12.13
C SER A 61 0.31 -7.02 13.23
N SER A 62 0.25 -6.57 14.48
CA SER A 62 0.79 -7.30 15.64
C SER A 62 -0.30 -7.91 16.54
N GLN A 63 -1.54 -7.92 16.08
CA GLN A 63 -2.71 -8.45 16.78
C GLN A 63 -3.37 -9.54 15.91
N ASN A 64 -4.58 -9.95 16.27
CA ASN A 64 -5.40 -10.74 15.37
C ASN A 64 -5.80 -9.87 14.17
N TRP A 65 -5.52 -10.36 12.97
CA TRP A 65 -5.92 -9.70 11.74
C TRP A 65 -7.46 -9.71 11.63
N PRO A 66 -8.11 -8.52 11.55
CA PRO A 66 -9.56 -8.43 11.42
C PRO A 66 -10.10 -9.10 10.16
N SER A 67 -11.38 -9.47 10.23
CA SER A 67 -12.17 -9.84 9.05
C SER A 67 -12.42 -8.64 8.14
N LEU A 68 -12.80 -8.93 6.90
CA LEU A 68 -13.11 -7.90 5.89
C LEU A 68 -14.24 -6.95 6.30
N GLU A 69 -15.27 -7.48 6.96
CA GLU A 69 -16.39 -6.68 7.48
C GLU A 69 -15.92 -5.73 8.58
N GLU A 70 -15.08 -6.21 9.49
CA GLU A 70 -14.47 -5.37 10.53
C GLU A 70 -13.55 -4.31 9.92
N TRP A 71 -12.74 -4.68 8.92
CA TRP A 71 -11.86 -3.74 8.22
C TRP A 71 -12.61 -2.58 7.56
N SER A 72 -13.74 -2.88 6.92
CA SER A 72 -14.62 -1.87 6.32
C SER A 72 -15.13 -0.85 7.34
N GLY A 73 -15.31 -1.27 8.61
CA GLY A 73 -15.71 -0.39 9.70
C GLY A 73 -14.56 0.32 10.42
N LEU A 74 -13.34 -0.24 10.37
CA LEU A 74 -12.15 0.31 11.03
C LEU A 74 -11.43 1.36 10.17
N LEU A 75 -11.38 1.14 8.85
CA LEU A 75 -10.72 2.04 7.93
C LEU A 75 -11.59 3.28 7.65
N PRO A 76 -10.98 4.44 7.35
CA PRO A 76 -11.73 5.63 6.99
C PRO A 76 -12.64 5.40 5.78
N SER A 77 -13.93 5.78 5.88
CA SER A 77 -14.89 5.54 4.78
C SER A 77 -14.42 6.16 3.46
N GLN A 78 -13.82 7.35 3.50
CA GLN A 78 -13.25 8.01 2.31
C GLN A 78 -12.22 7.16 1.57
N PHE A 79 -11.50 6.28 2.28
CA PHE A 79 -10.55 5.34 1.69
C PHE A 79 -11.27 4.10 1.16
N VAL A 80 -12.21 3.55 1.94
CA VAL A 80 -12.99 2.35 1.57
C VAL A 80 -13.84 2.60 0.32
N ASP A 81 -14.43 3.80 0.19
CA ASP A 81 -15.22 4.23 -0.97
C ASP A 81 -14.41 4.26 -2.28
N GLY A 82 -13.07 4.25 -2.18
CA GLY A 82 -12.16 4.17 -3.32
C GLY A 82 -11.98 2.77 -3.89
N PHE A 83 -12.49 1.72 -3.23
CA PHE A 83 -12.37 0.33 -3.68
C PHE A 83 -13.57 -0.13 -4.50
N LEU A 84 -13.34 -1.12 -5.36
CA LEU A 84 -14.42 -1.84 -6.01
C LEU A 84 -15.19 -2.68 -4.98
N PRO A 85 -16.50 -2.87 -5.17
CA PRO A 85 -17.29 -3.76 -4.34
C PRO A 85 -16.69 -5.18 -4.40
N ASP A 86 -16.71 -5.87 -3.26
CA ASP A 86 -16.25 -7.25 -3.23
C ASP A 86 -17.15 -8.13 -4.09
N GLN A 87 -16.48 -9.03 -4.82
CA GLN A 87 -17.14 -10.02 -5.65
C GLN A 87 -17.96 -10.98 -4.79
N THR A 88 -19.17 -11.26 -5.24
CA THR A 88 -19.99 -12.37 -4.72
C THR A 88 -19.25 -13.71 -4.90
N GLU A 89 -19.58 -14.75 -4.13
CA GLU A 89 -18.95 -16.08 -4.28
C GLU A 89 -19.08 -16.64 -5.70
N GLU A 90 -20.19 -16.33 -6.39
CA GLU A 90 -20.40 -16.70 -7.79
C GLU A 90 -19.46 -15.93 -8.74
N GLU A 91 -19.21 -14.66 -8.46
CA GLU A 91 -18.24 -13.85 -9.22
C GLU A 91 -16.80 -14.28 -8.94
N LYS A 92 -16.47 -14.65 -7.70
CA LYS A 92 -15.17 -15.22 -7.33
C LYS A 92 -14.91 -16.54 -8.04
N GLU A 93 -15.88 -17.44 -8.13
CA GLU A 93 -15.71 -18.71 -8.84
C GLU A 93 -15.50 -18.47 -10.34
N LYS A 94 -16.29 -17.55 -10.94
CA LYS A 94 -16.10 -17.12 -12.33
C LYS A 94 -14.76 -16.45 -12.56
N TRP A 95 -14.30 -15.62 -11.62
CA TRP A 95 -12.99 -15.00 -11.65
C TRP A 95 -11.88 -16.06 -11.56
N ASN A 96 -11.98 -17.02 -10.64
CA ASN A 96 -11.04 -18.13 -10.51
C ASN A 96 -10.98 -18.98 -11.78
N GLU A 97 -12.13 -19.27 -12.40
CA GLU A 97 -12.19 -19.95 -13.69
C GLU A 97 -11.55 -19.13 -14.81
N SER A 98 -11.85 -17.83 -14.88
CA SER A 98 -11.26 -16.90 -15.87
C SER A 98 -9.75 -16.79 -15.69
N TRP A 99 -9.30 -16.61 -14.45
CA TRP A 99 -7.90 -16.53 -14.04
C TRP A 99 -7.13 -17.81 -14.40
N ARG A 100 -7.73 -18.99 -14.20
CA ARG A 100 -7.13 -20.27 -14.62
C ARG A 100 -6.96 -20.36 -16.14
N ARG A 101 -7.80 -19.68 -16.92
CA ARG A 101 -7.74 -19.64 -18.39
C ARG A 101 -6.72 -18.62 -18.92
N LEU A 102 -6.27 -17.67 -18.10
CA LEU A 102 -5.23 -16.72 -18.47
C LEU A 102 -3.88 -17.41 -18.65
N SER A 103 -3.16 -17.02 -19.71
CA SER A 103 -1.76 -17.37 -19.88
C SER A 103 -0.89 -16.68 -18.82
N TYR A 104 0.33 -17.18 -18.62
CA TYR A 104 1.26 -16.62 -17.63
C TYR A 104 1.50 -15.11 -17.82
N GLY A 105 1.69 -14.66 -19.06
CA GLY A 105 1.88 -13.23 -19.37
C GLY A 105 0.64 -12.38 -19.08
N GLN A 106 -0.56 -12.92 -19.29
CA GLN A 106 -1.81 -12.20 -18.99
C GLN A 106 -2.05 -12.08 -17.48
N LYS A 107 -1.71 -13.12 -16.70
CA LYS A 107 -1.78 -13.05 -15.24
C LYS A 107 -0.88 -11.95 -14.67
N LEU A 108 0.30 -11.75 -15.28
CA LEU A 108 1.18 -10.66 -14.88
C LEU A 108 0.55 -9.30 -15.18
N ILE A 109 -0.07 -9.12 -16.35
CA ILE A 109 -0.73 -7.86 -16.73
C ILE A 109 -1.94 -7.55 -15.84
N GLU A 110 -2.77 -8.56 -15.58
CA GLU A 110 -3.98 -8.42 -14.76
C GLU A 110 -3.64 -8.22 -13.27
N ALA A 111 -2.53 -8.81 -12.79
CA ALA A 111 -2.00 -8.54 -11.45
C ALA A 111 -1.31 -7.17 -11.35
N SER A 112 -0.86 -6.60 -12.47
CA SER A 112 -0.18 -5.31 -12.53
C SER A 112 -1.10 -4.13 -12.84
N THR A 113 -2.41 -4.35 -13.02
CA THR A 113 -3.33 -3.23 -13.24
C THR A 113 -3.51 -2.40 -11.97
N ASP A 114 -2.82 -1.26 -11.94
CA ASP A 114 -2.81 -0.26 -10.86
C ASP A 114 -4.18 0.42 -10.59
N ASN A 115 -5.24 0.03 -11.30
CA ASN A 115 -6.46 0.84 -11.43
C ASN A 115 -7.72 0.25 -10.79
N GLU A 116 -7.72 -1.01 -10.33
CA GLU A 116 -8.95 -1.67 -9.88
C GLU A 116 -8.65 -2.70 -8.76
N TRP A 117 -8.89 -2.31 -7.50
CA TRP A 117 -8.74 -3.20 -6.35
C TRP A 117 -10.05 -3.33 -5.58
N THR A 118 -10.35 -4.53 -5.10
CA THR A 118 -11.31 -4.70 -3.99
C THR A 118 -10.58 -4.52 -2.67
N LEU A 119 -11.31 -4.19 -1.61
CA LEU A 119 -10.70 -4.02 -0.28
C LEU A 119 -10.04 -5.33 0.18
N ALA A 120 -10.68 -6.47 -0.07
CA ALA A 120 -10.14 -7.78 0.28
C ALA A 120 -8.82 -8.09 -0.42
N SER A 121 -8.73 -7.86 -1.74
CA SER A 121 -7.52 -8.15 -2.50
C SER A 121 -6.37 -7.25 -2.04
N TRP A 122 -6.63 -5.98 -1.79
CA TRP A 122 -5.63 -5.06 -1.28
C TRP A 122 -5.14 -5.43 0.12
N LEU A 123 -6.05 -5.71 1.06
CA LEU A 123 -5.70 -6.10 2.44
C LEU A 123 -4.83 -7.36 2.50
N SER A 124 -5.02 -8.33 1.60
CA SER A 124 -4.20 -9.54 1.56
C SER A 124 -2.71 -9.28 1.34
N TRP A 125 -2.35 -8.17 0.69
CA TRP A 125 -0.96 -7.73 0.51
C TRP A 125 -0.41 -6.95 1.72
N LEU A 126 -1.29 -6.49 2.60
CA LEU A 126 -0.95 -5.78 3.82
C LEU A 126 -0.98 -6.70 5.05
N GLU A 127 -1.47 -7.93 4.90
CA GLU A 127 -1.39 -8.97 5.92
C GLU A 127 0.07 -9.19 6.35
N PRO A 128 0.34 -9.38 7.67
CA PRO A 128 1.70 -9.41 8.20
C PRO A 128 2.62 -10.44 7.55
N ASP A 129 2.07 -11.60 7.16
CA ASP A 129 2.82 -12.68 6.54
C ASP A 129 3.19 -12.40 5.08
N GLY A 130 2.32 -11.68 4.37
CA GLY A 130 2.42 -11.38 2.93
C GLY A 130 3.04 -10.02 2.63
N ARG A 131 3.29 -9.18 3.64
CA ARG A 131 3.76 -7.81 3.45
C ARG A 131 5.19 -7.74 2.91
N GLU A 132 5.37 -6.97 1.84
CA GLU A 132 6.65 -6.88 1.10
C GLU A 132 7.33 -5.51 1.21
N TRP A 133 6.55 -4.46 1.49
CA TRP A 133 7.02 -3.09 1.61
C TRP A 133 6.54 -2.44 2.91
N PHE A 134 7.31 -1.49 3.40
CA PHE A 134 7.06 -0.81 4.67
C PHE A 134 7.38 0.68 4.55
N TRP A 135 6.53 1.53 5.10
CA TRP A 135 6.70 2.97 5.10
C TRP A 135 8.09 3.37 5.63
N TRP A 136 8.87 4.06 4.80
CA TRP A 136 10.15 4.65 5.20
C TRP A 136 9.97 6.12 5.56
N ASN A 137 9.52 6.94 4.59
CA ASN A 137 9.40 8.37 4.78
C ASN A 137 8.39 9.00 3.82
N ALA A 138 7.96 10.23 4.15
CA ALA A 138 7.23 11.11 3.26
C ALA A 138 8.01 12.42 3.12
N VAL A 139 8.50 12.72 1.93
CA VAL A 139 9.26 13.94 1.66
C VAL A 139 8.37 14.93 0.94
N LEU A 140 8.17 16.09 1.55
CA LEU A 140 7.40 17.19 0.97
C LEU A 140 8.31 18.05 0.10
N PHE A 141 7.77 18.53 -1.02
CA PHE A 141 8.47 19.53 -1.84
C PHE A 141 8.28 20.94 -1.27
N ASP A 142 9.19 21.83 -1.64
CA ASP A 142 9.01 23.27 -1.49
C ASP A 142 8.07 23.83 -2.57
N ALA A 143 7.73 25.12 -2.44
CA ALA A 143 6.95 25.82 -3.45
C ALA A 143 7.66 25.78 -4.83
N PRO A 144 6.92 25.64 -5.94
CA PRO A 144 5.46 25.67 -6.05
C PRO A 144 4.76 24.31 -5.90
N LEU A 145 5.50 23.22 -5.67
CA LEU A 145 4.96 21.86 -5.66
C LEU A 145 4.48 21.40 -4.27
N SER A 146 4.71 22.19 -3.22
CA SER A 146 4.42 21.86 -1.82
C SER A 146 2.99 21.41 -1.52
N ASN A 147 2.01 21.79 -2.34
CA ASN A 147 0.61 21.36 -2.19
C ASN A 147 0.09 20.45 -3.31
N SER A 148 0.93 20.07 -4.28
CA SER A 148 0.51 19.21 -5.39
C SER A 148 1.30 17.92 -5.49
N HIS A 149 2.52 17.86 -4.97
CA HIS A 149 3.37 16.69 -5.07
C HIS A 149 4.05 16.37 -3.75
N PHE A 150 4.35 15.09 -3.55
CA PHE A 150 5.24 14.60 -2.49
C PHE A 150 5.90 13.30 -2.94
N ILE A 151 7.02 12.95 -2.30
CA ILE A 151 7.68 11.67 -2.49
C ILE A 151 7.32 10.76 -1.32
N ILE A 152 6.98 9.52 -1.65
CA ILE A 152 6.88 8.42 -0.69
C ILE A 152 8.06 7.50 -0.88
N GLU A 153 8.72 7.23 0.23
CA GLU A 153 9.81 6.30 0.32
C GLU A 153 9.32 5.07 1.09
N VAL A 154 9.57 3.88 0.55
CA VAL A 154 9.33 2.60 1.22
C VAL A 154 10.60 1.77 1.24
N THR A 155 10.77 0.98 2.29
CA THR A 155 11.76 -0.10 2.31
C THR A 155 11.10 -1.40 1.89
N THR A 156 11.86 -2.27 1.22
CA THR A 156 11.39 -3.55 0.70
C THR A 156 12.29 -4.69 1.15
N LEU A 157 11.73 -5.90 1.21
CA LEU A 157 12.50 -7.12 1.53
C LEU A 157 13.12 -7.76 0.29
N ASP A 158 12.65 -7.40 -0.90
CA ASP A 158 13.15 -7.87 -2.19
C ASP A 158 13.12 -6.73 -3.22
N PHE A 159 13.86 -6.89 -4.32
CA PHE A 159 13.93 -5.94 -5.43
C PHE A 159 12.62 -5.87 -6.22
N SER A 160 11.88 -6.99 -6.27
CA SER A 160 10.54 -7.05 -6.85
C SER A 160 9.53 -7.12 -5.73
N PHE A 161 8.54 -6.22 -5.75
CA PHE A 161 7.46 -6.19 -4.78
C PHE A 161 6.18 -5.66 -5.42
N MET A 162 5.03 -5.90 -4.79
CA MET A 162 3.73 -5.43 -5.27
C MET A 162 3.55 -3.91 -5.09
N SER A 163 4.18 -3.14 -5.97
CA SER A 163 4.07 -1.68 -6.02
C SER A 163 2.65 -1.19 -6.32
N GLY A 164 1.84 -1.97 -7.04
CA GLY A 164 0.45 -1.63 -7.34
C GLY A 164 -0.41 -1.45 -6.09
N ALA A 165 -0.22 -2.26 -5.04
CA ALA A 165 -0.94 -2.07 -3.78
C ALA A 165 -0.55 -0.76 -3.06
N LEU A 166 0.72 -0.36 -3.18
CA LEU A 166 1.21 0.93 -2.67
C LEU A 166 0.66 2.11 -3.50
N LYS A 167 0.67 2.00 -4.83
CA LYS A 167 0.09 3.02 -5.70
C LYS A 167 -1.41 3.20 -5.41
N TRP A 168 -2.13 2.09 -5.23
CA TRP A 168 -3.55 2.12 -4.91
C TRP A 168 -3.86 2.78 -3.57
N LEU A 169 -3.02 2.59 -2.53
CA LEU A 169 -3.18 3.29 -1.25
C LEU A 169 -3.38 4.79 -1.46
N PHE A 170 -2.55 5.42 -2.29
CA PHE A 170 -2.64 6.85 -2.53
C PHE A 170 -3.77 7.21 -3.50
N LYS A 171 -4.03 6.41 -4.53
CA LYS A 171 -5.17 6.61 -5.45
C LYS A 171 -6.50 6.59 -4.71
N ALA A 172 -6.73 5.60 -3.84
CA ALA A 172 -7.91 5.52 -2.99
C ALA A 172 -7.98 6.66 -1.95
N CYS A 173 -6.85 7.28 -1.59
CA CYS A 173 -6.82 8.50 -0.78
C CYS A 173 -7.09 9.79 -1.58
N GLY A 174 -7.25 9.71 -2.91
CA GLY A 174 -7.51 10.84 -3.79
C GLY A 174 -6.30 11.39 -4.56
N ALA A 175 -5.21 10.62 -4.67
CA ALA A 175 -4.12 10.97 -5.58
C ALA A 175 -4.58 10.92 -7.05
N LEU A 176 -4.09 11.86 -7.85
CA LEU A 176 -4.31 11.87 -9.30
C LEU A 176 -3.37 10.88 -9.97
N ASP A 177 -2.10 10.86 -9.56
CA ASP A 177 -1.13 9.94 -10.08
C ASP A 177 -0.07 9.48 -9.09
N VAL A 178 0.49 8.28 -9.33
CA VAL A 178 1.54 7.68 -8.51
C VAL A 178 2.52 6.97 -9.43
N ILE A 179 3.75 7.48 -9.50
CA ILE A 179 4.78 7.01 -10.44
C ILE A 179 5.97 6.49 -9.64
N SER A 180 6.44 5.26 -9.91
CA SER A 180 7.71 4.74 -9.38
C SER A 180 8.91 5.18 -10.23
N GLU A 181 10.11 5.13 -9.65
CA GLU A 181 11.35 5.28 -10.43
C GLU A 181 11.43 4.29 -11.61
N ASP A 182 10.88 3.09 -11.48
CA ASP A 182 10.84 2.06 -12.54
C ASP A 182 9.85 2.35 -13.68
N ASP A 183 8.92 3.31 -13.49
CA ASP A 183 7.94 3.69 -14.53
C ASP A 183 8.50 4.75 -15.51
N LEU A 184 9.70 5.28 -15.24
CA LEU A 184 10.37 6.36 -15.98
C LEU A 184 11.42 5.84 -16.96
#